data_AF-A0A7Z8E1V4-F1
#
_entry.id   AF-A0A7Z8E1V4-F1
#
_cell.length_a   1.000
_cell.length_b   1.000
_cell.length_c   1.000
_cell.angle_alpha   90.00
_cell.angle_beta   90.00
_cell.angle_gamma   90.00
#
_symmetry.space_group_name_H-M   'P 1'
#
loop_
_entity.id
_entity.type
_entity.pdbx_description
1 polymer ?
#
loop_
_entity_poly.entity_id
_entity_poly.type
_entity_poly.pdbx_seq_one_letter_code
_entity_poly.pdbx_strand_id
1 'polypeptide(L)' 'MSTNNEIEFKQILDQDTYSKIYEHYFKNQSPFKQTNFYIDTENFKLKQHHAALRIRVKDYMFEMTLKVPAEVG' A
#
# COMPACT_ATOMS: atom_id res chain seq x y z
N MET A 1 12.11 -13.68 -7.49
CA MET A 1 10.84 -13.03 -7.10
C MET A 1 10.36 -13.69 -5.81
N SER A 2 10.01 -12.91 -4.79
CA SER A 2 9.44 -13.42 -3.55
C SER A 2 7.91 -13.25 -3.56
N THR A 3 7.21 -14.22 -2.98
CA THR A 3 5.76 -14.14 -2.70
C THR A 3 5.61 -14.04 -1.18
N ASN A 4 4.75 -13.14 -0.71
CA ASN A 4 4.47 -12.94 0.71
C ASN A 4 2.97 -13.02 0.94
N ASN A 5 2.55 -13.69 2.03
CA ASN A 5 1.18 -13.60 2.52
C ASN A 5 1.06 -12.33 3.38
N GLU A 6 0.24 -11.38 2.94
CA GLU A 6 0.03 -10.09 3.62
C GLU A 6 -1.33 -10.12 4.33
N ILE A 7 -1.31 -10.05 5.66
CA ILE A 7 -2.52 -9.90 6.50
C ILE A 7 -2.46 -8.49 7.09
N GLU A 8 -3.42 -7.63 6.73
CA GLU A 8 -3.37 -6.20 7.02
C GLU A 8 -4.76 -5.65 7.38
N PHE A 9 -4.84 -4.85 8.45
CA PHE A 9 -6.02 -4.06 8.79
C PHE A 9 -5.75 -2.58 8.50
N LYS A 10 -6.70 -1.91 7.86
CA LYS A 10 -6.63 -0.48 7.54
C LYS A 10 -7.87 0.25 8.03
N GLN A 11 -7.63 1.40 8.64
CA GLN A 11 -8.68 2.33 9.06
C GLN A 11 -8.35 3.73 8.55
N ILE A 12 -9.33 4.39 7.93
CA ILE A 12 -9.24 5.81 7.60
C ILE A 12 -9.38 6.60 8.91
N LEU A 13 -8.49 7.57 9.13
CA LEU A 13 -8.48 8.43 10.31
C LEU A 13 -8.84 9.86 9.93
N ASP A 14 -9.57 10.55 10.81
CA ASP A 14 -9.62 12.00 10.76
C ASP A 14 -8.28 12.62 11.21
N GLN A 15 -8.13 13.92 10.96
CA GLN A 15 -6.89 14.65 11.22
C GLN A 15 -6.51 14.65 12.72
N ASP A 16 -7.48 14.83 13.61
CA ASP A 16 -7.23 14.91 15.06
C ASP A 16 -6.72 13.56 15.60
N THR A 17 -7.37 12.47 15.18
CA THR A 17 -6.98 11.10 15.53
C THR A 17 -5.59 10.77 14.98
N TYR A 18 -5.31 11.13 13.72
CA TYR A 18 -3.98 10.95 13.14
C TYR A 18 -2.90 11.70 13.93
N SER A 19 -3.13 12.98 14.25
CA SER A 19 -2.18 13.80 15.01
C SER A 19 -1.91 13.23 16.41
N LYS A 20 -2.93 12.75 17.12
CA LYS A 20 -2.78 12.10 18.43
C LYS A 20 -1.91 10.84 18.36
N ILE A 21 -2.15 9.99 17.36
CA ILE A 21 -1.35 8.77 17.15
C ILE A 21 0.09 9.12 16.78
N TYR A 22 0.29 10.10 15.89
CA TYR A 22 1.62 10.53 15.48
C TYR A 22 2.42 11.06 16.68
N GLU A 23 1.86 11.99 17.46
CA GLU A 23 2.55 12.56 18.62
C GLU A 23 2.88 11.52 19.68
N HIS A 24 1.99 10.56 19.92
CA HIS A 24 2.18 9.55 20.96
C HIS A 24 3.20 8.46 20.55
N TYR A 25 3.14 7.97 19.31
CA TYR A 25 3.90 6.79 18.91
C TYR A 25 5.03 7.06 17.90
N PHE A 26 4.92 8.11 17.09
CA PHE A 26 5.77 8.31 15.89
C PHE A 26 6.49 9.66 15.84
N LYS A 27 6.45 10.46 16.92
CA LYS A 27 7.04 11.82 16.96
C LYS A 27 8.50 11.90 16.55
N ASN A 28 9.28 10.86 16.84
CA ASN A 28 10.71 10.80 16.53
C ASN A 28 11.01 10.08 15.20
N GLN A 29 9.97 9.76 14.41
CA GLN A 29 10.09 9.12 13.11
C GLN A 29 9.96 10.16 11.99
N SER A 30 10.91 10.14 11.06
CA SER A 30 10.84 10.96 9.86
C SER A 30 9.88 10.35 8.85
N PRO A 31 8.89 11.10 8.34
CA PRO A 31 8.06 10.62 7.25
C PRO A 31 8.89 10.46 5.97
N PHE A 32 8.49 9.52 5.12
CA PHE A 32 9.08 9.36 3.80
C PHE A 32 7.99 9.40 2.72
N LYS A 33 8.40 9.79 1.52
CA LYS A 33 7.52 9.79 0.34
C LYS A 33 7.70 8.51 -0.44
N GLN A 34 6.59 7.97 -0.91
CA GLN A 34 6.54 6.92 -1.92
C GLN A 34 5.48 7.28 -2.96
N THR A 35 5.73 6.96 -4.23
CA THR A 35 4.76 7.14 -5.32
C THR A 35 4.37 5.75 -5.84
N ASN A 36 3.08 5.49 -6.00
CA ASN A 36 2.58 4.23 -6.54
C ASN A 36 1.94 4.51 -7.91
N PHE A 37 2.50 3.95 -8.98
CA PHE A 37 1.95 3.97 -10.32
C PHE A 37 1.12 2.70 -10.52
N TYR A 38 -0.21 2.83 -10.49
CA TYR A 38 -1.11 1.71 -10.70
C TYR A 38 -1.29 1.43 -12.18
N ILE A 39 -1.37 0.13 -12.50
CA ILE A 39 -1.51 -0.37 -13.85
C ILE A 39 -2.76 -1.21 -13.88
N ASP A 40 -3.62 -1.00 -14.87
CA ASP A 40 -4.76 -1.85 -15.20
C ASP A 40 -5.00 -1.79 -16.72
N THR A 41 -5.89 -2.64 -17.22
CA THR A 41 -6.35 -2.57 -18.61
C THR A 41 -7.47 -1.55 -18.76
N GLU A 42 -7.76 -1.14 -20.01
CA GLU A 42 -8.89 -0.23 -20.30
C GLU A 42 -10.23 -0.73 -19.76
N ASN A 43 -10.40 -2.07 -19.71
CA ASN A 43 -11.58 -2.73 -19.19
C ASN A 43 -11.44 -3.21 -17.72
N PHE A 44 -10.44 -2.72 -16.98
CA PHE A 44 -10.24 -2.98 -15.55
C PHE A 44 -10.15 -4.46 -15.15
N LYS A 45 -9.42 -5.28 -15.92
CA LYS A 45 -9.32 -6.73 -15.66
C LYS A 45 -8.73 -7.04 -14.29
N LEU A 46 -7.71 -6.30 -13.83
CA LEU A 46 -7.10 -6.58 -12.53
C LEU A 46 -8.10 -6.32 -11.40
N LYS A 47 -8.81 -5.20 -11.47
CA LYS A 47 -9.91 -4.90 -10.55
C LYS A 47 -11.00 -5.97 -10.57
N GLN A 48 -11.40 -6.47 -11.73
CA GLN A 48 -12.39 -7.55 -11.86
C GLN A 48 -11.94 -8.84 -11.16
N HIS A 49 -10.64 -9.11 -11.14
CA HIS A 49 -10.04 -10.23 -10.41
C HIS A 49 -9.68 -9.91 -8.95
N HIS A 50 -10.13 -8.78 -8.41
CA HIS A 50 -9.75 -8.28 -7.08
C HIS A 50 -8.23 -8.20 -6.87
N ALA A 51 -7.50 -7.94 -7.95
CA ALA A 51 -6.05 -7.81 -7.99
C ALA A 51 -5.64 -6.35 -8.23
N ALA A 52 -4.40 -6.02 -7.85
CA ALA A 52 -3.81 -4.71 -8.10
C ALA A 52 -2.33 -4.85 -8.48
N LEU A 53 -1.95 -4.29 -9.64
CA LEU A 53 -0.56 -4.19 -10.08
C LEU A 53 -0.08 -2.75 -9.91
N ARG A 54 1.13 -2.57 -9.38
CA ARG A 54 1.77 -1.26 -9.29
C ARG A 54 3.28 -1.33 -9.50
N ILE A 55 3.84 -0.20 -9.92
CA ILE A 55 5.26 0.12 -9.72
C ILE A 55 5.34 1.15 -8.59
N ARG A 56 6.02 0.80 -7.49
CA ARG A 56 6.32 1.70 -6.38
C ARG A 56 7.69 2.34 -6.58
N VAL A 57 7.74 3.65 -6.42
CA VAL A 57 8.98 4.42 -6.33
C VAL A 57 9.13 4.92 -4.91
N LYS A 58 10.23 4.53 -4.26
CA LYS A 58 10.64 5.04 -2.94
C LYS A 58 12.11 5.41 -3.05
N ASP A 59 12.42 6.67 -2.79
CA ASP A 59 13.73 7.26 -3.04
C ASP A 59 14.17 7.02 -4.50
N TYR A 60 15.23 6.25 -4.74
CA TYR A 60 15.72 5.87 -6.08
C TYR A 60 15.45 4.40 -6.44
N MET A 61 14.62 3.72 -5.65
CA MET A 61 14.31 2.29 -5.82
C MET A 61 12.94 2.11 -6.47
N PHE A 62 12.89 1.17 -7.41
CA PHE A 62 11.69 0.79 -8.15
C PHE A 62 11.30 -0.65 -7.81
N GLU A 63 10.07 -0.86 -7.38
CA GLU A 63 9.54 -2.17 -7.01
C GLU A 63 8.23 -2.43 -7.74
N MET A 64 8.14 -3.52 -8.49
CA MET A 64 6.88 -3.99 -9.06
C MET A 64 6.19 -4.94 -8.08
N THR A 65 4.90 -4.71 -7.81
CA THR A 65 4.11 -5.54 -6.90
C THR A 65 2.77 -5.90 -7.53
N LEU A 66 2.45 -7.19 -7.57
CA LEU A 66 1.10 -7.69 -7.83
C LEU A 66 0.48 -8.16 -6.51
N LYS A 67 -0.66 -7.60 -6.13
CA LYS A 67 -1.50 -8.09 -5.04
C LYS A 67 -2.66 -8.88 -5.64
N VAL A 68 -2.94 -10.06 -5.10
CA VAL A 68 -4.07 -10.93 -5.46
C VAL A 68 -4.78 -11.40 -4.19
N PRO A 69 -6.06 -11.82 -4.28
CA PRO A 69 -6.73 -12.47 -3.16
C PRO A 69 -5.98 -13.73 -2.71
N ALA A 70 -5.95 -13.97 -1.40
CA ALA A 70 -5.48 -15.21 -0.81
C ALA A 70 -6.66 -15.95 -0.17
N GLU A 71 -6.59 -17.29 -0.10
CA GLU A 71 -7.65 -18.10 0.53
C GLU A 71 -7.69 -17.93 2.06
N VAL A 72 -6.55 -17.57 2.66
CA VAL A 72 -6.37 -17.47 4.12
C VAL A 72 -5.70 -16.13 4.45
N GLY A 73 -6.31 -15.38 5.38
CA GLY A 73 -5.86 -14.05 5.82
C GLY A 73 -7.01 -13.19 6.29
#